data_AF-A0A954KNW8-F1
#
_entry.id   AF-A0A954KNW8-F1
#
_cell.length_a   1.000
_cell.length_b   1.000
_cell.length_c   1.000
_cell.angle_alpha   90.00
_cell.angle_beta   90.00
_cell.angle_gamma   90.00
#
_symmetry.space_group_name_H-M   'P 1'
#
loop_
_entity.id
_entity.type
_entity.pdbx_description
1 polymer ?
#
loop_
_entity_poly.entity_id
_entity_poly.type
_entity_poly.pdbx_seq_one_letter_code
_entity_poly.pdbx_strand_id
1 'polypeptide(L)'
;MSFTVGTLVRARGREWVVLPESKDDFLVVRPLGGTDAEVAGIDTELETVAPASFELPNPARLGDFQSCRMLRDAIRLGFRSSAGPFRSFGKIAVEPRPYQLVPLLMALKLDPIRLLIADDVGIGKTVESLLIARELLDRAEVQRMAVLCPPHLAEQWQDELRDKFHID
;
A
#
# COMPACT_ATOMS: atom_id res chain seq x y z
N MET A 1 20.81 15.56 -24.31
CA MET A 1 19.79 15.22 -23.28
C MET A 1 20.53 14.48 -22.19
N SER A 2 20.54 14.99 -20.95
CA SER A 2 21.20 14.29 -19.84
C SER A 2 20.27 13.21 -19.32
N PHE A 3 20.71 11.96 -19.35
CA PHE A 3 19.98 10.84 -18.76
C PHE A 3 20.48 10.62 -17.34
N THR A 4 19.58 10.64 -16.35
CA THR A 4 19.96 10.46 -14.95
C THR A 4 20.10 8.99 -14.59
N VAL A 5 20.98 8.71 -13.63
CA VAL A 5 21.20 7.35 -13.09
C VAL A 5 19.87 6.76 -12.61
N GLY A 6 19.63 5.50 -12.96
CA GLY A 6 18.42 4.76 -12.63
C GLY A 6 17.23 4.99 -13.59
N THR A 7 17.35 5.89 -14.57
CA THR A 7 16.31 6.05 -15.60
C THR A 7 16.35 4.92 -16.62
N LEU A 8 15.20 4.69 -17.26
CA LEU A 8 15.05 3.75 -18.35
C LEU A 8 15.27 4.44 -19.68
N VAL A 9 16.10 3.83 -20.53
CA VAL A 9 16.37 4.28 -21.90
C VAL A 9 16.21 3.14 -22.88
N ARG A 10 15.86 3.45 -24.13
CA ARG A 10 15.76 2.51 -25.23
C ARG A 10 16.87 2.81 -26.23
N ALA A 11 17.66 1.79 -26.54
CA ALA A 11 18.74 1.83 -27.51
C ALA A 11 19.01 0.40 -28.00
N ARG A 12 19.52 0.23 -29.23
CA ARG A 12 19.80 -1.09 -29.83
C ARG A 12 18.62 -2.08 -29.76
N GLY A 13 17.39 -1.58 -29.88
CA GLY A 13 16.17 -2.40 -29.89
C GLY A 13 15.75 -3.01 -28.54
N ARG A 14 16.37 -2.61 -27.41
CA ARG A 14 15.99 -3.07 -26.07
C ARG A 14 15.99 -1.95 -25.05
N GLU A 15 15.47 -2.26 -23.86
CA GLU A 15 15.38 -1.34 -22.72
C GLU A 15 16.53 -1.55 -21.77
N TRP A 16 17.01 -0.44 -21.20
CA TRP A 16 18.21 -0.38 -20.39
C TRP A 16 18.02 0.55 -19.19
N VAL A 17 18.71 0.25 -18.10
CA VAL A 17 18.83 1.11 -16.92
C VAL A 17 20.17 1.83 -16.96
N VAL A 18 20.17 3.15 -16.79
CA VAL A 18 21.38 3.99 -16.72
C VAL A 18 22.11 3.76 -15.40
N LEU A 19 23.41 3.49 -15.45
CA LEU A 19 24.27 3.20 -14.29
C LEU A 19 25.10 4.41 -13.86
N PRO A 20 25.60 4.44 -12.60
CA PRO A 20 26.35 5.57 -12.02
C PRO A 20 27.61 6.00 -12.80
N GLU A 21 28.23 5.09 -13.54
CA GLU A 21 29.46 5.32 -14.31
C GLU A 21 29.23 6.11 -15.61
N SER A 22 27.98 6.47 -15.90
CA SER A 22 27.59 7.26 -17.08
C SER A 22 28.07 8.71 -17.00
N LYS A 23 28.44 9.25 -18.17
CA LYS A 23 28.80 10.66 -18.41
C LYS A 23 27.82 11.27 -19.42
N ASP A 24 27.97 12.57 -19.70
CA ASP A 24 27.04 13.30 -20.57
C ASP A 24 26.96 12.78 -22.00
N ASP A 25 28.09 12.32 -22.55
CA ASP A 25 28.25 11.81 -23.92
C ASP A 25 28.30 10.28 -24.00
N PHE A 26 28.58 9.61 -22.87
CA PHE A 26 28.78 8.17 -22.80
C PHE A 26 27.97 7.53 -21.67
N LEU A 27 26.98 6.73 -22.02
CA LEU A 27 26.12 6.05 -21.05
C LEU A 27 26.66 4.65 -20.75
N VAL A 28 26.76 4.31 -19.47
CA VAL A 28 26.98 2.95 -19.00
C VAL A 28 25.62 2.38 -18.61
N VAL A 29 25.20 1.31 -19.26
CA VAL A 29 23.83 0.81 -19.17
C VAL A 29 23.78 -0.70 -18.93
N ARG A 30 22.76 -1.16 -18.20
CA ARG A 30 22.46 -2.58 -17.99
C ARG A 30 21.08 -2.92 -18.56
N PRO A 31 20.89 -4.06 -19.25
CA PRO A 31 19.59 -4.42 -19.80
C PRO A 31 18.55 -4.53 -18.68
N LEU A 32 17.34 -4.07 -18.94
CA LEU A 32 16.23 -4.23 -18.02
C LEU A 32 15.90 -5.73 -17.88
N GLY A 33 16.15 -6.30 -16.71
CA GLY A 33 16.03 -7.75 -16.45
C GLY A 33 17.27 -8.58 -16.77
N GLY A 34 18.35 -7.95 -17.24
CA GLY A 34 19.65 -8.60 -17.51
C GLY A 34 20.61 -8.54 -16.32
N THR A 35 21.75 -9.21 -16.47
CA THR A 35 22.80 -9.30 -15.43
C THR A 35 23.92 -8.26 -15.64
N ASP A 36 24.81 -8.11 -14.66
CA ASP A 36 25.97 -7.21 -14.76
C ASP A 36 26.96 -7.62 -15.87
N ALA A 37 26.93 -8.89 -16.30
CA ALA A 37 27.74 -9.36 -17.42
C ALA A 37 27.31 -8.75 -18.77
N GLU A 38 26.10 -8.19 -18.85
CA GLU A 38 25.56 -7.57 -20.06
C GLU A 38 25.66 -6.04 -20.03
N VAL A 39 26.40 -5.47 -19.08
CA VAL A 39 26.66 -4.03 -19.03
C VAL A 39 27.37 -3.59 -20.30
N ALA A 40 26.89 -2.50 -20.87
CA ALA A 40 27.40 -1.95 -22.12
C ALA A 40 27.59 -0.44 -22.03
N GLY A 41 28.59 0.05 -22.75
CA GLY A 41 28.75 1.46 -23.05
C GLY A 41 27.98 1.84 -24.32
N ILE A 42 27.31 2.99 -24.29
CA ILE A 42 26.66 3.60 -25.44
C ILE A 42 27.19 5.02 -25.58
N ASP A 43 27.86 5.28 -26.69
CA ASP A 43 28.25 6.62 -27.10
C ASP A 43 27.04 7.30 -27.77
N THR A 44 26.56 8.38 -27.15
CA THR A 44 25.34 9.10 -27.57
C THR A 44 25.57 9.95 -28.82
N GLU A 45 26.81 10.20 -29.22
CA GLU A 45 27.14 10.84 -30.49
C GLU A 45 27.05 9.86 -31.66
N LEU A 46 27.31 8.56 -31.40
CA LEU A 46 27.27 7.51 -32.41
C LEU A 46 25.93 6.78 -32.47
N GLU A 47 25.18 6.72 -31.37
CA GLU A 47 23.94 5.96 -31.27
C GLU A 47 22.77 6.78 -30.72
N THR A 48 21.60 6.63 -31.34
CA THR A 48 20.37 7.27 -30.85
C THR A 48 19.86 6.58 -29.59
N VAL A 49 19.79 7.35 -28.50
CA VAL A 49 19.19 6.93 -27.23
C VAL A 49 17.91 7.71 -26.99
N ALA A 50 16.81 7.02 -26.69
CA ALA A 50 15.53 7.63 -26.35
C ALA A 50 15.11 7.25 -24.91
N PRO A 51 14.35 8.09 -24.20
CA PRO A 51 13.72 7.69 -22.95
C PRO A 51 12.80 6.47 -23.15
N ALA A 52 12.80 5.56 -22.18
CA ALA A 52 11.90 4.41 -22.17
C ALA A 52 10.94 4.49 -20.98
N SER A 53 9.73 3.97 -21.16
CA SER A 53 8.73 3.81 -20.11
C SER A 53 8.00 2.50 -20.30
N PHE A 54 7.47 1.96 -19.21
CA PHE A 54 6.57 0.81 -19.29
C PHE A 54 5.24 1.22 -19.89
N GLU A 55 4.77 0.46 -20.88
CA GLU A 55 3.42 0.59 -21.37
C GLU A 55 2.41 0.20 -20.29
N LEU A 56 1.25 0.84 -20.31
CA LEU A 56 0.14 0.44 -19.46
C LEU A 56 -0.30 -1.00 -19.80
N PRO A 57 -0.78 -1.79 -18.83
CA PRO A 57 -1.31 -3.13 -19.09
C PRO A 57 -2.41 -3.09 -20.16
N ASN A 58 -2.30 -3.93 -21.18
CA ASN A 58 -3.29 -4.06 -22.25
C ASN A 58 -4.10 -5.36 -22.08
N PRO A 59 -5.43 -5.31 -21.86
CA PRO A 59 -6.27 -6.49 -21.69
C PRO A 59 -6.26 -7.45 -22.89
N ALA A 60 -5.97 -6.96 -24.10
CA ALA A 60 -5.88 -7.78 -25.31
C ALA A 60 -4.56 -8.57 -25.42
N ARG A 61 -3.56 -8.23 -24.61
CA ARG A 61 -2.24 -8.88 -24.59
C ARG A 61 -2.12 -9.74 -23.35
N LEU A 62 -2.62 -10.96 -23.44
CA LEU A 62 -2.48 -11.97 -22.38
C LEU A 62 -0.98 -12.28 -22.21
N GLY A 63 -0.38 -11.78 -21.13
CA GLY A 63 1.01 -12.05 -20.75
C GLY A 63 1.19 -13.48 -20.23
N ASP A 64 2.42 -13.82 -19.81
CA ASP A 64 2.70 -15.13 -19.22
C ASP A 64 2.15 -15.25 -17.77
N PHE A 65 2.12 -16.48 -17.26
CA PHE A 65 1.62 -16.77 -15.92
C PHE A 65 2.36 -16.03 -14.80
N GLN A 66 3.68 -15.89 -14.88
CA GLN A 66 4.49 -15.22 -13.85
C GLN A 66 4.17 -13.73 -13.81
N SER A 67 4.13 -13.09 -14.99
CA SER A 67 3.78 -11.68 -15.15
C SER A 67 2.35 -11.40 -14.65
N CYS A 68 1.38 -12.24 -15.02
CA CYS A 68 0.00 -12.12 -14.55
C CYS A 68 -0.12 -12.32 -13.03
N ARG A 69 0.61 -13.28 -12.45
CA ARG A 69 0.66 -13.51 -11.00
C ARG A 69 1.25 -12.30 -10.27
N MET A 70 2.35 -11.76 -10.77
CA MET A 70 3.01 -10.59 -10.21
C MET A 70 2.11 -9.35 -10.27
N LEU A 71 1.42 -9.12 -11.39
CA LEU A 71 0.44 -8.05 -11.53
C LEU A 71 -0.69 -8.21 -10.50
N ARG A 72 -1.26 -9.41 -10.36
CA ARG A 72 -2.30 -9.70 -9.36
C ARG A 72 -1.81 -9.41 -7.94
N ASP A 73 -0.59 -9.83 -7.60
CA ASP A 73 -0.03 -9.65 -6.27
C ASP A 73 0.31 -8.18 -5.99
N ALA A 74 0.84 -7.45 -6.98
CA ALA A 74 1.07 -6.01 -6.93
C ALA A 74 -0.25 -5.23 -6.78
N ILE A 75 -1.30 -5.61 -7.51
CA ILE A 75 -2.66 -5.09 -7.36
C ILE A 75 -3.12 -5.32 -5.92
N ARG A 76 -3.08 -6.55 -5.41
CA ARG A 76 -3.48 -6.85 -4.02
C ARG A 76 -2.71 -6.05 -2.98
N LEU A 77 -1.42 -5.77 -3.21
CA LEU A 77 -0.61 -4.91 -2.35
C LEU A 77 -1.01 -3.44 -2.47
N GLY A 78 -1.20 -2.92 -3.68
CA GLY A 78 -1.64 -1.54 -3.93
C GLY A 78 -3.04 -1.27 -3.38
N PHE A 79 -3.93 -2.25 -3.44
CA PHE A 79 -5.27 -2.16 -2.88
C PHE A 79 -5.32 -2.24 -1.35
N ARG A 80 -4.27 -2.76 -0.69
CA ARG A 80 -4.13 -2.64 0.77
C ARG A 80 -3.89 -1.20 1.22
N SER A 81 -3.36 -0.34 0.33
CA SER A 81 -3.17 1.10 0.60
C SER A 81 -4.31 1.99 0.13
N SER A 82 -5.30 1.48 -0.60
CA SER A 82 -6.33 2.31 -1.23
C SER A 82 -7.69 2.31 -0.52
N ALA A 83 -7.80 1.69 0.66
CA ALA A 83 -9.04 1.70 1.45
C ALA A 83 -9.16 2.99 2.30
N GLY A 84 -9.23 4.15 1.66
CA GLY A 84 -9.49 5.43 2.34
C GLY A 84 -8.38 5.91 3.31
N PRO A 85 -8.62 6.96 4.10
CA PRO A 85 -7.64 7.53 5.02
C PRO A 85 -7.29 6.62 6.22
N PHE A 86 -7.92 5.45 6.34
CA PHE A 86 -7.83 4.55 7.49
C PHE A 86 -7.42 3.15 7.06
N ARG A 87 -6.38 2.59 7.69
CA ARG A 87 -5.88 1.25 7.37
C ARG A 87 -6.88 0.15 7.73
N SER A 88 -7.66 0.37 8.78
CA SER A 88 -8.67 -0.54 9.32
C SER A 88 -9.73 -0.94 8.29
N PHE A 89 -10.07 -0.08 7.33
CA PHE A 89 -11.19 -0.29 6.42
C PHE A 89 -11.01 -1.50 5.49
N GLY A 90 -9.76 -1.88 5.21
CA GLY A 90 -9.47 -3.08 4.43
C GLY A 90 -9.68 -4.40 5.20
N LYS A 91 -10.01 -4.34 6.49
CA LYS A 91 -10.04 -5.49 7.41
C LYS A 91 -11.23 -5.49 8.38
N ILE A 92 -12.29 -4.76 8.05
CA ILE A 92 -13.57 -4.80 8.78
C ILE A 92 -14.67 -5.39 7.89
N ALA A 93 -15.59 -6.12 8.50
CA ALA A 93 -16.79 -6.69 7.89
C ALA A 93 -18.07 -5.93 8.29
N VAL A 94 -17.92 -4.63 8.57
CA VAL A 94 -19.02 -3.70 8.84
C VAL A 94 -18.82 -2.46 7.99
N GLU A 95 -19.91 -1.83 7.56
CA GLU A 95 -19.89 -0.53 6.90
C GLU A 95 -20.16 0.57 7.92
N PRO A 96 -19.14 1.33 8.37
CA PRO A 96 -19.32 2.37 9.36
C PRO A 96 -20.17 3.52 8.80
N ARG A 97 -21.03 4.09 9.64
CA ARG A 97 -21.74 5.32 9.28
C ARG A 97 -20.79 6.52 9.39
N PRO A 98 -21.02 7.61 8.61
CA PRO A 98 -20.13 8.77 8.64
C PRO A 98 -19.90 9.37 10.03
N TYR A 99 -20.91 9.38 10.90
CA TYR A 99 -20.78 9.88 12.27
C TYR A 99 -19.85 9.01 13.13
N GLN A 100 -19.80 7.70 12.88
CA GLN A 100 -18.95 6.76 13.61
C GLN A 100 -17.46 6.96 13.33
N LEU A 101 -17.13 7.75 12.29
CA LEU A 101 -15.75 8.10 11.95
C LEU A 101 -15.24 9.31 12.72
N VAL A 102 -16.12 10.10 13.35
CA VAL A 102 -15.74 11.28 14.12
C VAL A 102 -14.88 10.91 15.32
N PRO A 103 -15.24 9.92 16.17
CA PRO A 103 -14.37 9.47 17.27
C PRO A 103 -13.01 8.97 16.79
N LEU A 104 -12.95 8.26 15.66
CA LEU A 104 -11.70 7.79 15.05
C LEU A 104 -10.79 8.96 14.66
N LEU A 105 -11.33 9.95 13.96
CA LEU A 105 -10.59 11.17 13.58
C LEU A 105 -10.11 11.97 14.79
N MET A 106 -10.89 12.01 15.87
CA MET A 106 -10.50 12.67 17.11
C MET A 106 -9.39 11.91 17.82
N ALA A 107 -9.52 10.58 17.94
CA ALA A 107 -8.54 9.72 18.59
C ALA A 107 -7.15 9.86 17.96
N LEU A 108 -7.06 9.85 16.62
CA LEU A 108 -5.80 9.98 15.88
C LEU A 108 -5.10 11.36 16.04
N LYS A 109 -5.74 12.33 16.68
CA LYS A 109 -5.15 13.65 16.99
C LYS A 109 -4.64 13.77 18.42
N LEU A 110 -4.82 12.75 19.25
CA LEU A 110 -4.47 12.75 20.66
C LEU A 110 -3.24 11.86 20.90
N ASP A 111 -2.32 12.33 21.74
CA ASP A 111 -1.21 11.52 22.27
C ASP A 111 -0.95 11.89 23.75
N PRO A 112 -1.30 11.03 24.72
CA PRO A 112 -1.93 9.71 24.55
C PRO A 112 -3.42 9.81 24.19
N ILE A 113 -3.93 8.78 23.51
CA ILE A 113 -5.35 8.68 23.16
C ILE A 113 -6.20 8.47 24.43
N ARG A 114 -7.01 9.47 24.78
CA ARG A 114 -7.97 9.42 25.89
C ARG A 114 -9.28 10.06 25.44
N LEU A 115 -10.27 9.23 25.10
CA LEU A 115 -11.54 9.67 24.53
C LEU A 115 -12.71 9.06 25.29
N LEU A 116 -13.74 9.87 25.55
CA LEU A 116 -15.03 9.41 26.05
C LEU A 116 -16.04 9.44 24.89
N ILE A 117 -16.58 8.29 24.52
CA ILE A 117 -17.66 8.17 23.53
C ILE A 117 -18.97 7.99 24.29
N ALA A 118 -19.82 9.01 24.26
CA ALA A 118 -21.01 9.13 25.10
C ALA A 118 -22.29 9.34 24.28
N ASP A 119 -22.34 8.82 23.05
CA ASP A 119 -23.53 8.86 22.20
C ASP A 119 -24.70 8.05 22.78
N ASP A 120 -25.90 8.21 22.22
CA ASP A 120 -27.10 7.52 22.67
C ASP A 120 -27.00 5.98 22.55
N VAL A 121 -27.88 5.29 23.26
CA VAL A 121 -28.00 3.83 23.17
C VAL A 121 -28.42 3.43 21.75
N GLY A 122 -27.75 2.43 21.18
CA GLY A 122 -28.04 1.92 19.83
C GLY A 122 -27.29 2.61 18.68
N ILE A 123 -26.55 3.70 18.94
CA ILE A 123 -25.77 4.43 17.91
C ILE A 123 -24.51 3.67 17.45
N GLY A 124 -24.05 2.69 18.24
CA GLY A 124 -22.91 1.84 17.87
C GLY A 124 -21.58 2.24 18.50
N LYS A 125 -21.59 2.71 19.76
CA LYS A 125 -20.38 2.99 20.56
C LYS A 125 -19.34 1.86 20.54
N THR A 126 -19.79 0.60 20.48
CA THR A 126 -18.91 -0.57 20.33
C THR A 126 -18.17 -0.54 18.99
N VAL A 127 -18.88 -0.29 17.88
CA VAL A 127 -18.28 -0.17 16.54
C VAL A 127 -17.29 0.99 16.49
N GLU A 128 -17.63 2.15 17.08
CA GLU A 128 -16.74 3.31 17.15
C GLU A 128 -15.45 3.02 17.92
N SER A 129 -15.57 2.35 19.07
CA SER A 129 -14.42 1.96 19.89
C SER A 129 -13.52 0.96 19.15
N LEU A 130 -14.13 -0.01 18.45
CA LEU A 130 -13.41 -1.03 17.70
C LEU A 130 -12.79 -0.49 16.41
N LEU A 131 -13.36 0.55 15.78
CA LEU A 131 -12.72 1.26 14.68
C LEU A 131 -11.40 1.89 15.12
N ILE A 132 -11.37 2.52 16.30
CA ILE A 132 -10.14 3.06 16.89
C ILE A 132 -9.15 1.92 17.17
N ALA A 133 -9.58 0.87 17.87
CA ALA A 133 -8.69 -0.24 18.22
C ALA A 133 -8.10 -0.92 16.97
N ARG A 134 -8.92 -1.21 15.96
CA ARG A 134 -8.50 -1.81 14.69
C ARG A 134 -7.50 -0.93 13.97
N GLU A 135 -7.73 0.38 13.91
CA GLU A 135 -6.80 1.31 13.26
C GLU A 135 -5.43 1.31 13.96
N LEU A 136 -5.40 1.35 15.29
CA LEU A 136 -4.15 1.34 16.05
C LEU A 136 -3.38 0.01 15.88
N LEU A 137 -4.10 -1.12 15.87
CA LEU A 137 -3.52 -2.44 15.60
C LEU A 137 -2.94 -2.51 14.17
N ASP A 138 -3.66 -2.02 13.16
CA ASP A 138 -3.22 -2.06 11.76
C ASP A 138 -2.11 -1.03 11.44
N ARG A 139 -1.96 0.00 12.28
CA ARG A 139 -0.80 0.91 12.28
C ARG A 139 0.40 0.37 13.04
N ALA A 140 0.23 -0.73 13.78
CA ALA A 140 1.22 -1.29 14.71
C ALA A 140 1.63 -0.32 15.84
N GLU A 141 0.76 0.63 16.19
CA GLU A 141 0.95 1.52 17.36
C GLU A 141 0.65 0.78 18.68
N VAL A 142 -0.20 -0.24 18.63
CA VAL A 142 -0.47 -1.15 19.73
C VAL A 142 -0.35 -2.60 19.28
N GLN A 143 0.02 -3.49 20.20
CA GLN A 143 0.13 -4.93 19.96
C GLN A 143 -0.93 -5.76 20.68
N ARG A 144 -1.55 -5.18 21.71
CA ARG A 144 -2.52 -5.84 22.58
C ARG A 144 -3.60 -4.84 22.96
N MET A 145 -4.81 -5.33 23.16
CA MET A 145 -5.93 -4.55 23.67
C MET A 145 -6.62 -5.30 24.80
N ALA A 146 -7.32 -4.57 25.65
CA ALA A 146 -8.16 -5.13 26.70
C ALA A 146 -9.50 -4.39 26.69
N VAL A 147 -10.60 -5.15 26.75
CA VAL A 147 -11.94 -4.62 26.91
C VAL A 147 -12.40 -4.92 28.34
N LEU A 148 -12.73 -3.87 29.08
CA LEU A 148 -13.29 -3.97 30.42
C LEU A 148 -14.80 -3.70 30.32
N CYS A 149 -15.61 -4.74 30.52
CA CYS A 149 -17.06 -4.65 30.43
C CYS A 149 -17.75 -5.50 31.50
N PRO A 150 -19.02 -5.19 31.84
CA PRO A 150 -19.86 -6.07 32.65
C PRO A 150 -19.97 -7.48 32.06
N PRO A 151 -20.11 -8.54 32.88
CA PRO A 151 -20.12 -9.93 32.40
C PRO A 151 -21.14 -10.21 31.30
N HIS A 152 -22.32 -9.60 31.36
CA HIS A 152 -23.40 -9.80 30.38
C HIS A 152 -23.13 -9.18 29.00
N LEU A 153 -22.10 -8.32 28.87
CA LEU A 153 -21.69 -7.74 27.59
C LEU A 153 -20.45 -8.45 27.01
N ALA A 154 -19.80 -9.35 27.75
CA ALA A 154 -18.56 -9.97 27.33
C ALA A 154 -18.71 -10.77 26.03
N GLU A 155 -19.76 -11.58 25.93
CA GLU A 155 -20.07 -12.35 24.71
C GLU A 155 -20.34 -11.42 23.52
N GLN A 156 -21.14 -10.37 23.72
CA GLN A 156 -21.41 -9.38 22.68
C GLN A 156 -20.11 -8.70 22.18
N TRP A 157 -19.19 -8.35 23.08
CA TRP A 157 -17.90 -7.76 22.67
C TRP A 157 -17.04 -8.75 21.89
N GLN A 158 -17.00 -10.03 22.30
CA GLN A 158 -16.26 -11.07 21.60
C GLN A 158 -16.81 -11.30 20.19
N ASP A 159 -18.14 -11.34 20.05
CA ASP A 159 -18.79 -11.51 18.75
C ASP A 159 -18.52 -10.31 17.84
N GLU A 160 -18.64 -9.08 18.36
CA GLU A 160 -18.33 -7.85 17.60
C GLU A 160 -16.85 -7.82 17.15
N LEU A 161 -15.92 -8.15 18.03
CA LEU A 161 -14.48 -8.23 17.73
C LEU A 161 -14.19 -9.24 16.60
N ARG A 162 -14.75 -10.45 16.71
CA ARG A 162 -14.50 -11.55 15.79
C ARG A 162 -15.18 -11.32 14.44
N ASP A 163 -16.48 -11.06 14.47
CA ASP A 163 -17.34 -11.10 13.29
C ASP A 163 -17.20 -9.82 12.45
N LYS A 164 -17.10 -8.65 13.10
CA LYS A 164 -17.03 -7.36 12.39
C LYS A 164 -15.62 -6.83 12.23
N PHE A 165 -14.70 -7.15 13.12
CA PHE A 165 -13.35 -6.56 13.12
C PHE A 165 -12.23 -7.58 12.92
N HIS A 166 -12.52 -8.88 12.88
CA HIS A 166 -11.53 -9.96 12.70
C HIS A 166 -10.37 -9.84 13.70
N ILE A 167 -10.73 -9.68 14.98
CA ILE A 167 -9.83 -9.65 16.13
C ILE A 167 -10.21 -10.83 17.04
N ASP A 168 -9.25 -11.69 17.33
CA ASP A 168 -9.39 -12.88 18.19
C ASP A 168 -8.95 -12.61 19.64
#